data_AF-A0A9P5CSA5-F1
#
_entry.id   AF-A0A9P5CSA5-F1
#
_cell.length_a   1.000
_cell.length_b   1.000
_cell.length_c   1.000
_cell.angle_alpha   90.00
_cell.angle_beta   90.00
_cell.angle_gamma   90.00
#
_symmetry.space_group_name_H-M   'P 1'
#
loop_
_entity.id
_entity.type
_entity.pdbx_description
1 polymer ?
#
loop_
_entity_poly.entity_id
_entity_poly.type
_entity_poly.pdbx_seq_one_letter_code
_entity_poly.pdbx_strand_id
1 'polypeptide(L)'
;KDSLLSLVLQNAITMPSCSFCKGCGIQFCQVSIENSSCCAECVRLDCSRCDVQGLSAAEIRWIGSAEKRLRDAAAEVGCLQKQKRLWFERMMKAIR
;
A
#
# COMPACT_ATOMS: atom_id res chain seq x y z
N LYS A 1 17.55 -14.64 14.09
CA LYS A 1 17.82 -13.33 13.44
C LYS A 1 19.15 -13.38 12.69
N ASP A 2 20.22 -13.87 13.33
CA ASP A 2 21.54 -13.97 12.72
C ASP A 2 21.61 -14.93 11.53
N SER A 3 20.91 -16.06 11.57
CA SER A 3 20.88 -17.02 10.44
C SER A 3 20.18 -16.48 9.18
N LEU A 4 19.14 -15.65 9.32
CA LEU A 4 18.48 -15.03 8.16
C LEU A 4 19.32 -13.87 7.62
N LEU A 5 19.89 -13.05 8.50
CA LEU A 5 20.78 -11.96 8.11
C LEU A 5 22.02 -12.49 7.38
N SER A 6 22.63 -13.58 7.88
CA SER A 6 23.79 -14.21 7.24
C SER A 6 23.46 -14.77 5.86
N LEU A 7 22.28 -15.37 5.68
CA LEU A 7 21.80 -15.86 4.38
C LEU A 7 21.56 -14.71 3.39
N VAL A 8 21.02 -13.59 3.86
CA VAL A 8 20.83 -12.40 3.01
C VAL A 8 22.18 -11.83 2.56
N LEU A 9 23.20 -11.84 3.43
CA LEU A 9 24.51 -11.27 3.15
C LEU A 9 25.42 -12.16 2.29
N GLN A 10 25.22 -13.48 2.27
CA GLN A 10 26.07 -14.41 1.52
C GLN A 10 26.06 -14.17 -0.01
N ASN A 11 24.94 -13.72 -0.57
CA ASN A 11 24.79 -13.40 -2.00
C ASN A 11 24.08 -12.03 -2.17
N ALA A 12 24.48 -11.04 -1.37
CA ALA A 12 23.83 -9.73 -1.36
C ALA A 12 24.17 -8.91 -2.62
N ILE A 13 23.13 -8.46 -3.32
CA ILE A 13 23.21 -7.36 -4.29
C ILE A 13 22.79 -6.04 -3.65
N THR A 14 23.37 -4.96 -4.15
CA THR A 14 22.97 -3.60 -3.78
C THR A 14 21.85 -3.15 -4.70
N MET A 15 20.76 -2.66 -4.12
CA MET A 15 19.63 -2.12 -4.85
C MET A 15 19.14 -0.82 -4.22
N PRO A 16 18.33 -0.01 -4.93
CA PRO A 16 17.69 1.17 -4.33
C PRO A 16 16.93 0.81 -3.05
N SER A 17 16.90 1.74 -2.10
CA SER A 17 16.23 1.55 -0.82
C SER A 17 14.75 1.20 -0.95
N CYS A 18 14.29 0.22 -0.18
CA CYS A 18 12.86 -0.03 0.01
C CYS A 18 12.17 1.16 0.71
N SER A 19 10.84 1.25 0.66
CA SER A 19 10.09 2.39 1.19
C SER A 19 10.36 2.64 2.67
N PHE A 20 10.50 1.58 3.46
CA PHE A 20 10.86 1.69 4.87
C PHE A 20 12.26 2.28 5.05
N CYS A 21 13.28 1.68 4.42
CA CYS A 21 14.67 2.13 4.51
C CYS A 21 14.84 3.58 3.99
N LYS A 22 14.09 3.96 2.95
CA LYS A 22 14.05 5.33 2.44
C LYS A 22 13.55 6.30 3.49
N GLY A 23 12.52 5.93 4.26
CA GLY A 23 12.02 6.71 5.40
C GLY A 23 13.04 6.86 6.52
N CYS A 24 13.96 5.91 6.68
CA CYS A 24 15.08 5.97 7.62
C CYS A 24 16.31 6.72 7.09
N GLY A 25 16.25 7.31 5.88
CA GLY A 25 17.37 8.02 5.26
C GLY A 25 18.44 7.11 4.63
N ILE A 26 18.16 5.82 4.48
CA ILE A 26 19.05 4.84 3.87
C ILE A 26 18.80 4.85 2.36
N GLN A 27 19.85 5.05 1.56
CA GLN A 27 19.72 5.18 0.10
C GLN A 27 19.76 3.84 -0.65
N PHE A 28 20.43 2.83 -0.09
CA PHE A 28 20.62 1.54 -0.73
C PHE A 28 20.38 0.40 0.26
N CYS A 29 19.75 -0.65 -0.23
CA CYS A 29 19.46 -1.87 0.51
C CYS A 29 20.31 -3.03 -0.03
N GLN A 30 20.74 -3.91 0.87
CA GLN A 30 21.33 -5.19 0.50
C GLN A 30 20.26 -6.28 0.51
N VAL A 31 20.16 -7.04 -0.57
CA VAL A 31 19.12 -8.04 -0.81
C VAL A 31 19.77 -9.27 -1.43
N SER A 32 19.39 -10.46 -0.97
CA SER A 32 19.82 -11.71 -1.62
C SER A 32 19.02 -11.93 -2.90
N ILE A 33 19.71 -12.28 -3.99
CA ILE A 33 19.11 -12.56 -5.31
C ILE A 33 18.13 -13.74 -5.23
N GLU A 34 18.43 -14.73 -4.41
CA GLU A 34 17.80 -16.05 -4.53
C GLU A 34 16.49 -16.15 -3.76
N ASN A 35 16.37 -15.53 -2.58
CA ASN A 35 15.25 -15.80 -1.67
C ASN A 35 14.89 -14.67 -0.68
N SER A 36 15.38 -13.43 -0.87
CA SER A 36 15.08 -12.38 0.09
C SER A 36 13.71 -11.73 -0.19
N SER A 37 12.72 -12.06 0.62
CA SER A 37 11.48 -11.26 0.78
C SER A 37 11.75 -9.90 1.45
N CYS A 38 12.89 -9.77 2.14
CA CYS A 38 13.25 -8.60 2.95
C CYS A 38 14.72 -8.23 2.77
N CYS A 39 15.03 -6.93 2.66
CA CYS A 39 16.43 -6.48 2.69
C CYS A 39 17.08 -6.70 4.06
N ALA A 40 18.42 -6.78 4.05
CA ALA A 40 19.24 -7.00 5.23
C ALA A 40 18.91 -6.02 6.37
N GLU A 41 18.64 -4.76 6.02
CA GLU A 41 18.35 -3.72 6.99
C GLU A 41 16.96 -3.88 7.62
N CYS A 42 15.95 -4.25 6.84
CA CYS A 42 14.64 -4.59 7.37
C CYS A 42 14.70 -5.83 8.26
N VAL A 43 15.51 -6.83 7.91
CA VAL A 43 15.76 -8.01 8.76
C VAL A 43 16.46 -7.61 10.05
N ARG A 44 17.45 -6.71 9.99
CA ARG A 44 18.19 -6.18 11.14
C ARG A 44 17.28 -5.41 12.11
N LEU A 45 16.38 -4.60 11.56
CA LEU A 45 15.44 -3.76 12.31
C LEU A 45 14.13 -4.47 12.68
N ASP A 46 14.01 -5.76 12.37
CA ASP A 46 12.80 -6.56 12.62
C ASP A 46 11.53 -5.97 11.98
N CYS A 47 11.70 -5.35 10.81
CA CYS A 47 10.62 -4.77 10.04
C CYS A 47 9.95 -5.85 9.18
N SER A 48 8.67 -6.11 9.46
CA SER A 48 7.85 -7.08 8.72
C SER A 48 7.33 -6.57 7.38
N ARG A 49 7.48 -5.26 7.09
CA ARG A 49 6.93 -4.61 5.88
C ARG A 49 8.05 -4.08 4.99
N CYS A 50 8.81 -5.01 4.42
CA CYS A 50 9.81 -4.72 3.41
C CYS A 50 9.20 -4.89 2.02
N ASP A 51 9.13 -3.82 1.22
CA ASP A 51 8.51 -3.80 -0.11
C ASP A 51 9.53 -4.02 -1.25
N VAL A 52 10.64 -4.68 -0.96
CA VAL A 52 11.73 -4.97 -1.91
C VAL A 52 11.26 -5.77 -3.12
N GLN A 53 10.33 -6.70 -2.94
CA GLN A 53 9.78 -7.51 -4.03
C GLN A 53 8.67 -6.78 -4.82
N GLY A 54 8.30 -5.56 -4.40
CA GLY A 54 7.16 -4.84 -4.95
C GLY A 54 5.83 -5.55 -4.67
N LEU A 55 4.77 -5.08 -5.34
CA LEU A 55 3.44 -5.68 -5.25
C LEU A 55 3.34 -6.86 -6.23
N SER A 56 2.82 -7.99 -5.76
CA SER A 56 2.49 -9.11 -6.63
C SER A 56 1.34 -8.77 -7.59
N ALA A 57 1.25 -9.49 -8.71
CA ALA A 57 0.15 -9.31 -9.65
C ALA A 57 -1.23 -9.56 -9.02
N ALA A 58 -1.31 -10.42 -8.01
CA ALA A 58 -2.54 -10.66 -7.25
C ALA A 58 -2.93 -9.43 -6.42
N GLU A 59 -1.96 -8.81 -5.73
CA GLU A 59 -2.18 -7.60 -4.95
C GLU A 59 -2.56 -6.41 -5.83
N ILE A 60 -1.91 -6.25 -6.99
CA ILE A 60 -2.27 -5.20 -7.96
C ILE A 60 -3.72 -5.36 -8.43
N ARG A 61 -4.14 -6.59 -8.77
CA ARG A 61 -5.55 -6.86 -9.14
C ARG A 61 -6.50 -6.55 -7.99
N TRP A 62 -6.14 -6.92 -6.77
CA TRP A 62 -6.94 -6.63 -5.59
C TRP A 62 -7.09 -5.11 -5.38
N ILE A 63 -6.00 -4.34 -5.47
CA ILE A 63 -6.02 -2.88 -5.37
C ILE A 63 -6.94 -2.28 -6.43
N GLY A 64 -6.81 -2.71 -7.69
CA GLY A 64 -7.70 -2.25 -8.76
C GLY A 64 -9.17 -2.55 -8.50
N SER A 65 -9.48 -3.72 -7.93
CA SER A 65 -10.85 -4.07 -7.54
C SER A 65 -11.37 -3.19 -6.38
N ALA A 66 -10.52 -2.90 -5.40
CA ALA A 66 -10.86 -2.06 -4.26
C ALA A 66 -11.11 -0.61 -4.69
N GLU A 67 -10.29 -0.07 -5.58
CA GLU A 67 -10.50 1.25 -6.17
C GLU A 67 -11.82 1.35 -6.93
N LYS A 68 -12.16 0.32 -7.74
CA LYS A 68 -13.44 0.31 -8.46
C LYS A 68 -14.61 0.37 -7.48
N ARG A 69 -14.60 -0.45 -6.43
CA ARG A 69 -15.64 -0.46 -5.40
C ARG A 69 -15.76 0.88 -4.69
N LEU A 70 -14.64 1.54 -4.39
CA LEU A 70 -14.64 2.87 -3.77
C LEU A 70 -15.23 3.94 -4.70
N ARG A 71 -14.90 3.90 -5.99
CA ARG A 71 -15.49 4.81 -7.00
C ARG A 71 -16.99 4.62 -7.12
N ASP A 72 -17.45 3.38 -7.18
CA ASP A 72 -18.88 3.06 -7.28
C ASP A 72 -19.65 3.55 -6.04
N ALA A 73 -19.11 3.30 -4.83
CA ALA A 73 -19.71 3.78 -3.58
C ALA A 73 -19.73 5.32 -3.49
N ALA A 74 -18.69 6.01 -3.94
CA ALA A 74 -18.65 7.47 -3.96
C ALA A 74 -19.71 8.06 -4.90
N ALA A 75 -19.93 7.44 -6.07
CA ALA A 75 -20.97 7.84 -7.01
C ALA A 75 -22.37 7.66 -6.40
N GLU A 76 -22.62 6.55 -5.71
CA GLU A 76 -23.87 6.28 -5.02
C GLU A 76 -24.17 7.33 -3.93
N VAL A 77 -23.18 7.61 -3.08
CA VAL A 77 -23.30 8.66 -2.04
C VAL A 77 -23.61 10.02 -2.67
N GLY A 78 -22.96 10.36 -3.79
CA GLY A 78 -23.24 11.59 -4.53
C GLY A 78 -24.69 11.67 -5.04
N CYS A 79 -25.24 10.57 -5.54
CA CYS A 79 -26.65 10.49 -5.96
C CYS A 79 -27.60 10.67 -4.77
N LEU A 80 -27.34 10.00 -3.64
CA LEU A 80 -28.16 10.12 -2.44
C LEU A 80 -28.13 11.55 -1.87
N GLN A 81 -26.98 12.22 -1.89
CA GLN A 81 -26.87 13.62 -1.46
C GLN A 81 -27.70 14.56 -2.35
N LYS A 82 -27.73 14.33 -3.67
CA LYS A 82 -28.60 15.09 -4.59
C LYS A 82 -30.08 14.86 -4.30
N GLN A 83 -30.47 13.60 -4.10
CA GLN A 83 -31.86 13.27 -3.74
C GLN A 83 -32.27 13.92 -2.41
N LYS A 84 -31.42 13.84 -1.39
CA LYS A 84 -31.63 14.50 -0.10
C LYS A 84 -31.84 16.00 -0.28
N ARG A 85 -30.98 16.67 -1.06
CA ARG A 85 -31.10 18.11 -1.34
C ARG A 85 -32.44 18.46 -1.98
N LEU A 86 -32.81 17.76 -3.06
CA LEU A 86 -34.07 17.97 -3.77
C LEU A 86 -35.28 17.75 -2.86
N TRP A 87 -35.24 16.73 -2.01
CA TRP A 87 -36.30 16.46 -1.05
C TRP A 87 -36.43 17.59 -0.03
N PHE A 88 -35.32 18.08 0.52
CA PHE A 88 -35.31 19.24 1.43
C PHE A 88 -35.86 20.50 0.76
N GLU A 89 -35.44 20.80 -0.47
CA GLU A 89 -35.94 21.96 -1.23
C GLU A 89 -37.45 21.87 -1.47
N ARG A 90 -37.96 20.68 -1.81
CA ARG A 90 -39.40 20.45 -1.99
C ARG A 90 -40.18 20.61 -0.67
N MET A 91 -39.66 20.05 0.41
CA MET A 91 -40.27 20.15 1.74
C MET A 91 -40.34 21.61 2.21
N MET A 92 -39.25 22.36 2.08
CA MET A 92 -39.21 23.78 2.47
C MET A 92 -40.17 24.65 1.65
N LYS A 93 -40.41 24.32 0.37
CA LYS A 93 -41.43 24.99 -0.46
C LYS A 93 -42.85 24.67 -0.03
N ALA A 94 -43.11 23.50 0.56
CA ALA A 94 -44.45 23.10 1.01
C ALA A 94 -44.79 23.66 2.40
N ILE A 95 -43.79 24.01 3.21
CA ILE A 95 -43.95 24.60 4.55
C ILE A 95 -44.16 26.13 4.48
N ARG A 96 -43.70 26.78 3.40
CA ARG A 96 -43.85 28.21 3.15
C ARG A 96 -45.15 28.50 2.40
#